data_AF-A0A167F4M4-F1
#
_entry.id   AF-A0A167F4M4-F1
#
_cell.length_a   1.000
_cell.length_b   1.000
_cell.length_c   1.000
_cell.angle_alpha   90.00
_cell.angle_beta   90.00
_cell.angle_gamma   90.00
#
_symmetry.space_group_name_H-M   'P 1'
#
loop_
_entity.id
_entity.type
_entity.pdbx_description
1 polymer ?
#
loop_
_entity_poly.entity_id
_entity_poly.type
_entity_poly.pdbx_seq_one_letter_code
_entity_poly.pdbx_strand_id
1 'polypeptide(L)'
;MMGNTSPLGSKDNPGYVKVTNTPELQLAYAEVAHPHAKGIIYNGTMKPSIANKYKSEGYSFCMRSLNTSTGSSTSGSENTELCTIPLTAQETNRITGASDKHGYGLALMPFYILNVSNIVDPTSTGSKNDGSTSAPAENTPVYIAAKVIDMVSEAAIPIGTTVWLQLQNTGDGTNLSLVQQIEQQIFQSGYSVGILGDEVQQQQQTNGRVLESTYTPFEQSGSGTQIRTIAIGDNTGSYPIYWAIQ
;
A
#
# COMPACT_ATOMS: atom_id res chain seq x y z
N MET A 1 56.78 -7.71 43.76
CA MET A 1 55.71 -7.92 42.76
C MET A 1 54.39 -7.53 43.42
N MET A 2 53.81 -6.39 43.05
CA MET A 2 52.42 -6.05 43.37
C MET A 2 51.74 -5.70 42.05
N GLY A 3 50.66 -6.41 41.74
CA GLY A 3 49.90 -6.29 40.50
C GLY A 3 49.04 -5.03 40.48
N ASN A 4 49.13 -4.29 39.39
CA ASN A 4 48.16 -3.24 39.05
C ASN A 4 46.89 -3.90 38.52
N THR A 5 45.83 -3.93 39.32
CA THR A 5 44.47 -4.14 38.82
C THR A 5 43.91 -2.80 38.36
N SER A 6 44.09 -2.49 37.08
CA SER A 6 43.32 -1.41 36.45
C SER A 6 41.82 -1.77 36.49
N PRO A 7 40.94 -0.83 36.88
CA PRO A 7 39.50 -1.09 36.87
C PRO A 7 39.03 -1.35 35.43
N LEU A 8 38.19 -2.37 35.25
CA LEU A 8 37.51 -2.60 33.97
C LEU A 8 36.70 -1.35 33.61
N GLY A 9 37.02 -0.72 32.47
CA GLY A 9 36.24 0.37 31.89
C GLY A 9 36.90 1.75 31.85
N SER A 10 38.22 1.87 31.78
CA SER A 10 38.88 3.17 31.50
C SER A 10 38.57 3.70 30.10
N LYS A 11 38.39 5.03 29.99
CA LYS A 11 38.19 5.82 28.76
C LYS A 11 39.30 5.67 27.72
N ASP A 12 40.44 5.13 28.12
CA ASP A 12 41.65 5.00 27.30
C ASP A 12 41.72 3.66 26.52
N ASN A 13 40.65 2.86 26.54
CA ASN A 13 40.58 1.60 25.81
C ASN A 13 39.75 1.77 24.51
N PRO A 14 40.39 1.77 23.32
CA PRO A 14 39.74 2.10 22.04
C PRO A 14 38.68 1.07 21.58
N GLY A 15 38.49 -0.03 22.32
CA GLY A 15 37.50 -1.06 22.05
C GLY A 15 36.10 -0.82 22.64
N TYR A 16 35.89 0.23 23.43
CA TYR A 16 34.60 0.49 24.10
C TYR A 16 34.00 1.84 23.70
N VAL A 17 33.41 1.90 22.50
CA VAL A 17 32.39 2.89 22.18
C VAL A 17 31.07 2.36 22.73
N LYS A 18 30.64 2.83 23.89
CA LYS A 18 29.27 2.56 24.36
C LYS A 18 28.32 3.34 23.46
N VAL A 19 27.69 2.67 22.50
CA VAL A 19 26.60 3.23 21.70
C VAL A 19 25.41 3.42 22.64
N THR A 20 25.28 4.62 23.22
CA THR A 20 24.19 4.96 24.14
C THR A 20 22.90 5.38 23.43
N ASN A 21 22.97 5.54 22.11
CA ASN A 21 21.81 5.79 21.26
C ASN A 21 21.62 4.57 20.36
N THR A 22 21.06 3.49 20.90
CA THR A 22 20.36 2.56 20.03
C THR A 22 19.22 3.39 19.43
N PRO A 23 19.17 3.64 18.11
CA PRO A 23 18.00 4.29 17.54
C PRO A 23 16.82 3.41 17.92
N GLU A 24 15.88 3.98 18.67
CA GLU A 24 14.63 3.31 18.99
C GLU A 24 14.03 2.89 17.64
N LEU A 25 13.91 1.58 17.43
CA LEU A 25 13.33 1.02 16.21
C LEU A 25 11.85 1.35 16.28
N GLN A 26 11.48 2.55 15.81
CA GLN A 26 10.09 2.94 15.60
C GLN A 26 9.60 2.11 14.41
N LEU A 27 9.20 0.88 14.70
CA LEU A 27 8.57 0.00 13.73
C LEU A 27 7.18 0.58 13.43
N ALA A 28 6.85 0.68 12.15
CA ALA A 28 5.49 1.04 11.79
C ALA A 28 4.51 0.00 12.37
N TYR A 29 3.34 0.45 12.77
CA TYR A 29 2.25 -0.40 13.25
C TYR A 29 0.93 -0.02 12.58
N ALA A 30 -0.04 -0.94 12.63
CA ALA A 30 -1.37 -0.71 12.10
C ALA A 30 -2.26 -0.02 13.16
N GLU A 31 -2.91 1.07 12.77
CA GLU A 31 -3.85 1.82 13.60
C GLU A 31 -5.19 1.98 12.85
N VAL A 32 -6.30 2.01 13.60
CA VAL A 32 -7.62 2.32 13.04
C VAL A 32 -7.60 3.72 12.45
N ALA A 33 -7.95 3.81 11.16
CA ALA A 33 -7.98 5.08 10.46
C ALA A 33 -9.09 6.00 11.01
N HIS A 34 -8.80 7.29 11.10
CA HIS A 34 -9.78 8.25 11.59
C HIS A 34 -10.94 8.42 10.58
N PRO A 35 -12.19 8.52 11.07
CA PRO A 35 -13.32 8.84 10.21
C PRO A 35 -13.13 10.21 9.56
N HIS A 36 -13.60 10.37 8.32
CA HIS A 36 -13.51 11.63 7.56
C HIS A 36 -12.08 12.16 7.35
N ALA A 37 -11.06 11.33 7.60
CA ALA A 37 -9.69 11.68 7.28
C ALA A 37 -9.57 11.96 5.79
N LYS A 38 -8.83 13.02 5.45
CA LYS A 38 -8.47 13.33 4.06
C LYS A 38 -7.09 12.76 3.76
N GLY A 39 -6.93 12.22 2.57
CA GLY A 39 -5.67 11.71 2.08
C GLY A 39 -5.45 11.96 0.61
N ILE A 40 -4.24 11.62 0.16
CA ILE A 40 -3.84 11.76 -1.24
C ILE A 40 -3.45 10.43 -1.83
N ILE A 41 -3.86 10.15 -3.05
CA ILE A 41 -3.31 9.09 -3.88
C ILE A 41 -2.22 9.72 -4.74
N TYR A 42 -0.99 9.22 -4.63
CA TYR A 42 0.13 9.76 -5.37
C TYR A 42 0.86 8.64 -6.12
N ASN A 43 1.07 8.84 -7.42
CA ASN A 43 1.64 7.83 -8.32
C ASN A 43 3.18 7.89 -8.44
N GLY A 44 3.83 8.85 -7.80
CA GLY A 44 5.30 8.97 -7.73
C GLY A 44 5.85 8.79 -6.30
N THR A 45 7.18 8.84 -6.14
CA THR A 45 7.81 8.77 -4.81
C THR A 45 7.50 10.01 -3.98
N MET A 46 6.94 9.82 -2.77
CA MET A 46 6.58 10.89 -1.85
C MET A 46 7.78 11.78 -1.53
N LYS A 47 7.62 13.08 -1.76
CA LYS A 47 8.63 14.11 -1.50
C LYS A 47 8.22 14.96 -0.30
N PRO A 48 9.18 15.52 0.46
CA PRO A 48 8.86 16.39 1.59
C PRO A 48 7.99 17.59 1.19
N SER A 49 8.21 18.18 0.01
CA SER A 49 7.43 19.32 -0.47
C SER A 49 5.95 18.99 -0.69
N ILE A 50 5.67 17.79 -1.22
CA ILE A 50 4.31 17.30 -1.45
C ILE A 50 3.65 17.00 -0.10
N ALA A 51 4.34 16.25 0.75
CA ALA A 51 3.83 15.92 2.07
C ALA A 51 3.51 17.19 2.89
N ASN A 52 4.42 18.16 2.92
CA ASN A 52 4.23 19.41 3.66
C ASN A 52 3.05 20.23 3.12
N LYS A 53 2.89 20.32 1.80
CA LYS A 53 1.75 21.00 1.17
C LYS A 53 0.43 20.40 1.66
N TYR A 54 0.22 19.11 1.40
CA TYR A 54 -1.06 18.47 1.72
C TYR A 54 -1.31 18.38 3.22
N LYS A 55 -0.27 18.19 4.04
CA LYS A 55 -0.43 18.23 5.50
C LYS A 55 -0.86 19.62 5.98
N SER A 56 -0.37 20.70 5.38
CA SER A 56 -0.81 22.07 5.68
C SER A 56 -2.26 22.36 5.24
N GLU A 57 -2.78 21.59 4.27
CA GLU A 57 -4.18 21.65 3.81
C GLU A 57 -5.11 20.71 4.60
N GLY A 58 -4.61 20.04 5.64
CA GLY A 58 -5.38 19.16 6.52
C GLY A 58 -5.49 17.71 6.05
N TYR A 59 -4.65 17.27 5.12
CA TYR A 59 -4.53 15.87 4.74
C TYR A 59 -3.65 15.11 5.74
N SER A 60 -4.07 13.90 6.09
CA SER A 60 -3.53 13.11 7.20
C SER A 60 -2.95 11.76 6.77
N PHE A 61 -3.26 11.30 5.55
CA PHE A 61 -2.71 10.05 5.02
C PHE A 61 -2.36 10.16 3.54
N CYS A 62 -1.55 9.23 3.06
CA CYS A 62 -1.35 9.01 1.63
C CYS A 62 -1.55 7.54 1.25
N MET A 63 -1.99 7.33 0.01
CA MET A 63 -2.06 6.03 -0.63
C MET A 63 -0.94 5.90 -1.65
N ARG A 64 -0.23 4.76 -1.61
CA ARG A 64 0.89 4.47 -2.51
C ARG A 64 0.78 3.07 -3.08
N SER A 65 1.14 2.94 -4.36
CA SER A 65 1.01 1.67 -5.08
C SER A 65 2.15 0.72 -4.73
N LEU A 66 1.85 -0.56 -4.58
CA LEU A 66 2.81 -1.65 -4.40
C LEU A 66 3.42 -2.09 -5.73
N ASN A 67 2.69 -1.93 -6.83
CA ASN A 67 3.13 -2.32 -8.17
C ASN A 67 3.07 -1.14 -9.16
N THR A 68 3.73 -1.32 -10.30
CA THR A 68 3.62 -0.40 -11.43
C THR A 68 2.46 -0.81 -12.32
N SER A 69 1.82 0.17 -12.95
CA SER A 69 0.91 -0.06 -14.08
C SER A 69 1.51 0.61 -15.31
N THR A 70 1.92 -0.21 -16.27
CA THR A 70 2.21 0.24 -17.62
C THR A 70 0.90 0.17 -18.39
N GLY A 71 0.23 1.32 -18.52
CA GLY A 71 -1.02 1.41 -19.28
C GLY A 71 -0.83 0.80 -20.68
N SER A 72 -1.62 -0.23 -21.00
CA SER A 72 -1.76 -0.66 -22.39
C SER A 72 -2.56 0.42 -23.09
N SER A 73 -1.90 1.15 -23.99
CA SER A 73 -2.54 2.08 -24.93
C SER A 73 -3.41 1.30 -25.92
N THR A 74 -4.53 0.77 -25.43
CA THR A 74 -5.59 0.20 -26.25
C THR A 74 -6.78 1.15 -26.14
N SER A 75 -6.76 2.15 -27.01
CA SER A 75 -7.89 2.95 -27.50
C SER A 75 -9.16 2.95 -26.62
N GLY A 76 -9.37 4.02 -25.84
CA GLY A 76 -10.72 4.47 -25.47
C GLY A 76 -10.99 4.82 -24.01
N SER A 77 -10.12 4.44 -23.05
CA SER A 77 -10.30 4.83 -21.64
C SER A 77 -9.28 5.89 -21.23
N GLU A 78 -9.71 7.15 -21.14
CA GLU A 78 -8.88 8.31 -20.83
C GLU A 78 -8.36 8.36 -19.38
N ASN A 79 -8.67 7.36 -18.54
CA ASN A 79 -8.37 7.38 -17.10
C ASN A 79 -7.51 6.20 -16.60
N THR A 80 -6.63 5.63 -17.45
CA THR A 80 -5.71 4.60 -16.95
C THR A 80 -4.58 5.26 -16.15
N GLU A 81 -4.72 5.26 -14.83
CA GLU A 81 -3.69 5.75 -13.92
C GLU A 81 -2.36 5.04 -14.13
N LEU A 82 -1.36 5.81 -14.53
CA LEU A 82 0.00 5.33 -14.62
C LEU A 82 0.65 5.43 -13.23
N CYS A 83 0.78 4.29 -12.56
CA CYS A 83 1.73 4.18 -11.46
C CYS A 83 3.10 3.78 -12.01
N THR A 84 4.05 4.70 -11.93
CA THR A 84 5.39 4.52 -12.51
C THR A 84 6.43 4.04 -11.52
N ILE A 85 6.20 4.26 -10.21
CA ILE A 85 7.18 3.92 -9.16
C ILE A 85 6.48 3.20 -7.99
N PRO A 86 6.82 1.93 -7.70
CA PRO A 86 6.26 1.19 -6.59
C PRO A 86 6.79 1.72 -5.26
N LEU A 87 5.99 1.55 -4.21
CA LEU A 87 6.33 1.87 -2.84
C LEU A 87 7.51 1.03 -2.36
N THR A 88 8.41 1.63 -1.59
CA THR A 88 9.60 0.97 -1.01
C THR A 88 9.58 1.09 0.51
N ALA A 89 10.25 0.18 1.23
CA ALA A 89 10.40 0.28 2.69
C ALA A 89 11.00 1.62 3.16
N GLN A 90 11.94 2.18 2.40
CA GLN A 90 12.52 3.49 2.73
C GLN A 90 11.48 4.62 2.56
N GLU A 91 10.62 4.51 1.54
CA GLU A 91 9.51 5.45 1.37
C GLU A 91 8.46 5.29 2.48
N THR A 92 8.10 4.07 2.86
CA THR A 92 7.23 3.79 4.01
C THR A 92 7.73 4.50 5.27
N ASN A 93 8.99 4.26 5.66
CA ASN A 93 9.59 4.91 6.83
C ASN A 93 9.59 6.45 6.74
N ARG A 94 9.79 7.02 5.55
CA ARG A 94 9.71 8.47 5.36
C ARG A 94 8.29 8.99 5.50
N ILE A 95 7.30 8.28 4.98
CA ILE A 95 5.90 8.68 5.05
C ILE A 95 5.39 8.64 6.49
N THR A 96 5.53 7.47 7.13
CA THR A 96 4.98 7.21 8.47
C THR A 96 5.78 7.85 9.59
N GLY A 97 7.08 8.10 9.37
CA GLY A 97 7.97 8.61 10.40
C GLY A 97 7.55 9.97 10.95
N ALA A 98 7.85 10.18 12.23
CA ALA A 98 7.57 11.43 12.92
C ALA A 98 8.32 12.62 12.27
N SER A 99 7.67 13.79 12.24
CA SER A 99 8.21 14.98 11.55
C SER A 99 9.48 15.54 12.18
N ASP A 100 9.69 15.30 13.48
CA ASP A 100 10.90 15.64 14.23
C ASP A 100 12.08 14.72 13.91
N LYS A 101 11.83 13.55 13.30
CA LYS A 101 12.84 12.55 12.90
C LYS A 101 13.01 12.44 11.37
N HIS A 102 12.74 13.52 10.64
CA HIS A 102 12.81 13.60 9.17
C HIS A 102 11.75 12.79 8.40
N GLY A 103 10.75 12.24 9.09
CA GLY A 103 9.57 11.68 8.44
C GLY A 103 8.54 12.74 8.09
N TYR A 104 7.47 12.33 7.42
CA TYR A 104 6.42 13.21 6.91
C TYR A 104 5.24 13.32 7.86
N GLY A 105 5.10 12.39 8.81
CA GLY A 105 3.99 12.32 9.75
C GLY A 105 2.64 12.17 9.05
N LEU A 106 2.61 11.38 7.98
CA LEU A 106 1.39 10.99 7.28
C LEU A 106 1.16 9.50 7.55
N ALA A 107 -0.08 9.11 7.78
CA ALA A 107 -0.42 7.69 7.74
C ALA A 107 -0.31 7.16 6.30
N LEU A 108 -0.10 5.85 6.15
CA LEU A 108 0.11 5.21 4.86
C LEU A 108 -0.90 4.09 4.62
N MET A 109 -1.48 4.07 3.42
CA MET A 109 -2.29 2.95 2.93
C MET A 109 -1.70 2.41 1.63
N PRO A 110 -1.28 1.13 1.58
CA PRO A 110 -0.82 0.54 0.33
C PRO A 110 -2.00 0.17 -0.57
N PHE A 111 -1.81 0.28 -1.88
CA PHE A 111 -2.74 -0.29 -2.85
C PHE A 111 -2.02 -1.13 -3.91
N TYR A 112 -2.69 -2.10 -4.49
CA TYR A 112 -2.20 -2.94 -5.57
C TYR A 112 -3.15 -2.83 -6.76
N ILE A 113 -2.58 -2.53 -7.92
CA ILE A 113 -3.32 -2.45 -9.17
C ILE A 113 -3.52 -3.88 -9.70
N LEU A 114 -4.75 -4.36 -9.65
CA LEU A 114 -5.14 -5.70 -10.04
C LEU A 114 -5.80 -5.67 -11.42
N ASN A 115 -5.11 -6.21 -12.43
CA ASN A 115 -5.70 -6.42 -13.75
C ASN A 115 -6.58 -7.67 -13.73
N VAL A 116 -7.89 -7.48 -13.64
CA VAL A 116 -8.86 -8.56 -13.41
C VAL A 116 -9.02 -9.47 -14.63
N SER A 117 -8.85 -8.95 -15.85
CA SER A 117 -8.97 -9.72 -17.08
C SER A 117 -7.85 -10.76 -17.27
N ASN A 118 -6.75 -10.63 -16.53
CA ASN A 118 -5.64 -11.56 -16.57
C ASN A 118 -5.77 -12.71 -15.56
N ILE A 119 -6.73 -12.66 -14.63
CA ILE A 119 -6.85 -13.67 -13.57
C ILE A 119 -7.44 -14.95 -14.18
N VAL A 120 -6.75 -16.07 -13.99
CA VAL A 120 -7.18 -17.37 -14.52
C VAL A 120 -7.66 -18.28 -13.40
N ASP A 121 -8.82 -18.90 -13.61
CA ASP A 121 -9.32 -19.95 -12.72
C ASP A 121 -8.47 -21.22 -12.89
N PRO A 122 -7.75 -21.67 -11.84
CA PRO A 122 -6.90 -22.86 -11.91
C PRO A 122 -7.68 -24.16 -12.12
N THR A 123 -8.98 -24.16 -11.85
CA THR A 123 -9.89 -25.29 -12.06
C THR A 123 -10.58 -25.26 -13.42
N SER A 124 -10.48 -24.15 -14.15
CA SER A 124 -11.02 -24.06 -15.50
C SER A 124 -10.17 -24.92 -16.45
N THR A 125 -10.70 -26.09 -16.81
CA THR A 125 -10.22 -26.86 -17.96
C THR A 125 -10.67 -26.17 -19.25
N GLY A 126 -10.17 -24.96 -19.48
CA GLY A 126 -10.35 -24.25 -20.74
C GLY A 126 -9.55 -24.97 -21.81
N SER A 127 -10.19 -25.85 -22.58
CA SER A 127 -9.66 -26.39 -23.82
C SER A 127 -9.44 -25.24 -24.81
N LYS A 128 -8.29 -24.57 -24.76
CA LYS A 128 -7.80 -23.81 -25.91
C LYS A 128 -7.29 -24.86 -26.90
N ASN A 129 -7.81 -24.83 -28.13
CA ASN A 129 -7.33 -25.66 -29.25
C ASN A 129 -5.94 -25.21 -29.75
N ASP A 130 -5.07 -24.74 -28.87
CA ASP A 130 -3.64 -24.61 -29.13
C ASP A 130 -2.92 -25.46 -28.06
N GLY A 131 -1.88 -26.19 -28.44
CA GLY A 131 -1.20 -27.17 -27.58
C GLY A 131 -0.46 -26.60 -26.37
N SER A 132 -0.85 -25.44 -25.83
CA SER A 132 -0.29 -24.85 -24.62
C SER A 132 -1.00 -25.42 -23.38
N THR A 133 -0.27 -26.26 -22.66
CA THR A 133 -0.72 -26.88 -21.41
C THR A 133 -0.63 -25.85 -20.27
N SER A 134 -1.70 -25.72 -19.49
CA SER A 134 -1.82 -24.94 -18.24
C SER A 134 -1.71 -23.40 -18.34
N ALA A 135 -2.63 -22.70 -17.66
CA ALA A 135 -2.51 -21.27 -17.40
C ALA A 135 -1.15 -20.96 -16.76
N PRO A 136 -0.48 -19.84 -17.09
CA PRO A 136 0.72 -19.42 -16.38
C PRO A 136 0.41 -19.37 -14.88
N ALA A 137 1.15 -20.12 -14.06
CA ALA A 137 0.94 -20.17 -12.60
C ALA A 137 0.87 -18.77 -11.96
N GLU A 138 1.55 -17.81 -12.59
CA GLU A 138 1.65 -16.40 -12.24
C GLU A 138 0.33 -15.60 -12.27
N ASN A 139 -0.73 -16.13 -12.89
CA ASN A 139 -2.01 -15.45 -13.04
C ASN A 139 -3.15 -16.10 -12.23
N THR A 140 -2.82 -17.04 -11.34
CA THR A 140 -3.80 -17.67 -10.44
C THR A 140 -4.05 -16.81 -9.20
N PRO A 141 -5.24 -16.88 -8.58
CA PRO A 141 -5.53 -16.15 -7.34
C PRO A 141 -4.49 -16.36 -6.23
N VAL A 142 -4.01 -17.60 -6.07
CA VAL A 142 -2.99 -17.96 -5.07
C VAL A 142 -1.67 -17.26 -5.33
N TYR A 143 -1.18 -17.29 -6.56
CA TYR A 143 0.07 -16.64 -6.89
C TYR A 143 -0.03 -15.12 -6.76
N ILE A 144 -1.13 -14.53 -7.22
CA ILE A 144 -1.36 -13.09 -7.13
C ILE A 144 -1.39 -12.66 -5.66
N ALA A 145 -2.12 -13.38 -4.80
CA ALA A 145 -2.16 -13.10 -3.37
C ALA A 145 -0.76 -13.17 -2.74
N ALA A 146 0.00 -14.24 -3.01
CA ALA A 146 1.37 -14.40 -2.52
C ALA A 146 2.26 -13.22 -2.96
N LYS A 147 2.17 -12.82 -4.23
CA LYS A 147 2.89 -11.66 -4.76
C LYS A 147 2.51 -10.34 -4.05
N VAL A 148 1.22 -10.12 -3.78
CA VAL A 148 0.77 -8.95 -3.02
C VAL A 148 1.36 -8.96 -1.61
N ILE A 149 1.32 -10.11 -0.93
CA ILE A 149 1.87 -10.28 0.43
C ILE A 149 3.37 -9.99 0.44
N ASP A 150 4.12 -10.54 -0.52
CA ASP A 150 5.55 -10.31 -0.67
C ASP A 150 5.84 -8.82 -0.86
N MET A 151 5.11 -8.12 -1.75
CA MET A 151 5.28 -6.68 -1.97
C MET A 151 4.96 -5.83 -0.74
N VAL A 152 3.90 -6.19 0.01
CA VAL A 152 3.53 -5.51 1.27
C VAL A 152 4.64 -5.68 2.31
N SER A 153 5.20 -6.89 2.42
CA SER A 153 6.33 -7.20 3.30
C SER A 153 7.62 -6.46 2.87
N GLU A 154 7.95 -6.46 1.58
CA GLU A 154 9.10 -5.73 1.01
C GLU A 154 8.99 -4.21 1.19
N ALA A 155 7.76 -3.67 1.14
CA ALA A 155 7.48 -2.28 1.45
C ALA A 155 7.48 -1.97 2.96
N ALA A 156 7.81 -2.95 3.81
CA ALA A 156 7.80 -2.84 5.28
C ALA A 156 6.46 -2.34 5.84
N ILE A 157 5.35 -2.74 5.22
CA ILE A 157 4.01 -2.42 5.71
C ILE A 157 3.66 -3.37 6.87
N PRO A 158 3.23 -2.84 8.03
CA PRO A 158 2.90 -3.66 9.17
C PRO A 158 1.65 -4.51 8.94
N ILE A 159 1.68 -5.74 9.48
CA ILE A 159 0.52 -6.63 9.59
C ILE A 159 -0.64 -5.87 10.25
N GLY A 160 -1.87 -6.16 9.80
CA GLY A 160 -3.09 -5.46 10.22
C GLY A 160 -3.46 -4.27 9.34
N THR A 161 -2.51 -3.70 8.57
CA THR A 161 -2.81 -2.62 7.62
C THR A 161 -3.81 -3.09 6.55
N THR A 162 -4.69 -2.19 6.10
CA THR A 162 -5.60 -2.47 4.99
C THR A 162 -4.87 -2.36 3.65
N VAL A 163 -4.83 -3.45 2.89
CA VAL A 163 -4.32 -3.51 1.53
C VAL A 163 -5.48 -3.25 0.56
N TRP A 164 -5.35 -2.21 -0.26
CA TRP A 164 -6.39 -1.85 -1.22
C TRP A 164 -6.13 -2.50 -2.57
N LEU A 165 -7.13 -3.17 -3.15
CA LEU A 165 -7.07 -3.70 -4.52
C LEU A 165 -7.79 -2.71 -5.45
N GLN A 166 -7.03 -2.11 -6.37
CA GLN A 166 -7.59 -1.27 -7.42
C GLN A 166 -7.85 -2.15 -8.65
N LEU A 167 -9.13 -2.36 -8.97
CA LEU A 167 -9.52 -3.26 -10.06
C LEU A 167 -9.41 -2.54 -11.40
N GLN A 168 -8.65 -3.10 -12.34
CA GLN A 168 -8.53 -2.63 -13.72
C GLN A 168 -9.07 -3.68 -14.69
N ASN A 169 -9.54 -3.21 -15.86
CA ASN A 169 -10.10 -4.04 -16.93
C ASN A 169 -11.25 -4.93 -16.48
N THR A 170 -12.17 -4.34 -15.70
CA THR A 170 -13.43 -4.96 -15.28
C THR A 170 -14.42 -5.03 -16.45
N GLY A 171 -14.15 -5.91 -17.43
CA GLY A 171 -15.10 -6.20 -18.50
C GLY A 171 -16.32 -7.00 -17.99
N ASP A 172 -17.33 -7.14 -18.86
CA ASP A 172 -18.45 -8.06 -18.66
C ASP A 172 -17.90 -9.47 -18.44
N GLY A 173 -18.02 -9.99 -17.22
CA GLY A 173 -17.43 -11.28 -16.82
C GLY A 173 -16.30 -11.19 -15.79
N THR A 174 -16.11 -10.04 -15.13
CA THR A 174 -15.29 -9.95 -13.90
C THR A 174 -15.67 -11.09 -12.95
N ASN A 175 -14.77 -12.06 -12.81
CA ASN A 175 -15.02 -13.21 -11.96
C ASN A 175 -14.73 -12.81 -10.51
N LEU A 176 -15.70 -12.12 -9.89
CA LEU A 176 -15.66 -11.65 -8.51
C LEU A 176 -15.24 -12.75 -7.54
N SER A 177 -15.57 -14.01 -7.83
CA SER A 177 -15.15 -15.16 -7.02
C SER A 177 -13.63 -15.36 -6.99
N LEU A 178 -12.92 -15.04 -8.07
CA LEU A 178 -11.46 -15.11 -8.11
C LEU A 178 -10.81 -13.94 -7.35
N VAL A 179 -11.41 -12.74 -7.43
CA VAL A 179 -10.99 -11.59 -6.61
C VAL A 179 -11.17 -11.90 -5.13
N GLN A 180 -12.31 -12.46 -4.74
CA GLN A 180 -12.57 -12.87 -3.36
C GLN A 180 -11.57 -13.91 -2.84
N GLN A 181 -11.09 -14.83 -3.69
CA GLN A 181 -10.03 -15.77 -3.31
C GLN A 181 -8.69 -15.07 -3.03
N ILE A 182 -8.37 -13.99 -3.78
CA ILE A 182 -7.20 -13.16 -3.52
C ILE A 182 -7.36 -12.44 -2.18
N GLU A 183 -8.51 -11.78 -1.96
CA GLU A 183 -8.82 -11.08 -0.72
C GLU A 183 -8.73 -11.99 0.51
N GLN A 184 -9.30 -13.20 0.41
CA GLN A 184 -9.30 -14.17 1.50
C GLN A 184 -7.88 -14.59 1.89
N GLN A 185 -7.00 -14.79 0.92
CA GLN A 185 -5.61 -15.20 1.20
C GLN A 185 -4.81 -14.06 1.82
N ILE A 186 -4.93 -12.83 1.31
CA ILE A 186 -4.30 -11.65 1.94
C ILE A 186 -4.81 -11.49 3.37
N PHE A 187 -6.12 -11.70 3.60
CA PHE A 187 -6.71 -11.64 4.93
C PHE A 187 -6.16 -12.72 5.88
N GLN A 188 -6.02 -13.96 5.40
CA GLN A 188 -5.43 -15.06 6.18
C GLN A 188 -3.96 -14.82 6.54
N SER A 189 -3.25 -13.98 5.78
CA SER A 189 -1.89 -13.53 6.11
C SER A 189 -1.83 -12.40 7.15
N GLY A 190 -2.98 -11.96 7.69
CA GLY A 190 -3.07 -11.00 8.79
C GLY A 190 -3.27 -9.54 8.36
N TYR A 191 -3.54 -9.27 7.08
CA TYR A 191 -3.89 -7.94 6.59
C TYR A 191 -5.40 -7.76 6.52
N SER A 192 -5.88 -6.52 6.57
CA SER A 192 -7.24 -6.21 6.10
C SER A 192 -7.21 -5.97 4.59
N VAL A 193 -8.34 -6.08 3.90
CA VAL A 193 -8.40 -5.92 2.44
C VAL A 193 -9.57 -5.02 2.05
N GLY A 194 -9.36 -4.08 1.15
CA GLY A 194 -10.42 -3.22 0.61
C GLY A 194 -10.36 -3.14 -0.90
N ILE A 195 -11.46 -2.74 -1.54
CA ILE A 195 -11.48 -2.43 -2.97
C ILE A 195 -11.42 -0.91 -3.13
N LEU A 196 -10.48 -0.44 -3.95
CA LEU A 196 -10.38 0.97 -4.34
C LEU A 196 -11.14 1.18 -5.65
N GLY A 197 -12.26 1.90 -5.58
CA GLY A 197 -13.09 2.24 -6.75
C GLY A 197 -12.85 3.66 -7.26
N ASP A 198 -12.99 3.86 -8.58
CA ASP A 198 -12.85 5.18 -9.22
C ASP A 198 -14.12 6.04 -9.15
N GLU A 199 -15.29 5.43 -8.93
CA GLU A 199 -16.58 6.10 -8.73
C GLU A 199 -17.39 5.38 -7.66
N VAL A 200 -18.37 6.07 -7.07
CA VAL A 200 -19.34 5.52 -6.12
C VAL A 200 -20.21 4.48 -6.82
N GLN A 201 -19.66 3.29 -7.09
CA GLN A 201 -20.47 2.14 -7.42
C GLN A 201 -21.20 1.76 -6.13
N GLN A 202 -22.44 2.24 -6.00
CA GLN A 202 -23.42 1.84 -4.99
C GLN A 202 -23.84 0.36 -5.10
N GLN A 203 -22.93 -0.54 -5.48
CA GLN A 203 -23.24 -1.96 -5.58
C GLN A 203 -22.93 -2.65 -4.26
N GLN A 204 -24.04 -2.89 -3.56
CA GLN A 204 -24.23 -3.85 -2.46
C GLN A 204 -23.38 -3.58 -1.22
N GLN A 205 -23.99 -2.75 -0.38
CA GLN A 205 -23.83 -2.74 1.07
C GLN A 205 -23.84 -4.16 1.65
N THR A 206 -22.65 -4.73 1.83
CA THR A 206 -22.40 -5.70 2.89
C THR A 206 -21.01 -5.43 3.43
N ASN A 207 -20.97 -4.74 4.57
CA ASN A 207 -19.81 -4.50 5.43
C ASN A 207 -18.87 -3.34 5.05
N GLY A 208 -19.29 -2.09 5.31
CA GLY A 208 -18.48 -0.99 5.89
C GLY A 208 -17.13 -0.55 5.28
N ARG A 209 -16.68 -1.10 4.14
CA ARG A 209 -15.33 -0.86 3.58
C ARG A 209 -15.36 0.02 2.32
N VAL A 210 -15.94 1.22 2.40
CA VAL A 210 -15.94 2.16 1.26
C VAL A 210 -15.10 3.38 1.60
N LEU A 211 -14.07 3.63 0.81
CA LEU A 211 -13.46 4.96 0.72
C LEU A 211 -14.32 5.80 -0.20
N GLU A 212 -14.77 6.95 0.29
CA GLU A 212 -15.49 7.91 -0.53
C GLU A 212 -14.47 8.81 -1.22
N SER A 213 -14.19 8.51 -2.49
CA SER A 213 -13.39 9.39 -3.33
C SER A 213 -14.20 10.64 -3.66
N THR A 214 -13.92 11.75 -2.97
CA THR A 214 -14.40 13.06 -3.41
C THR A 214 -13.40 13.62 -4.40
N TYR A 215 -13.83 13.69 -5.66
CA TYR A 215 -13.04 14.21 -6.78
C TYR A 215 -12.72 15.70 -6.58
N THR A 216 -11.44 16.04 -6.38
CA THR A 216 -10.97 17.42 -6.62
C THR A 216 -10.11 17.42 -7.89
N PRO A 217 -10.25 18.46 -8.75
CA PRO A 217 -9.64 18.49 -10.07
C PRO A 217 -8.10 18.50 -9.99
N PHE A 218 -7.50 17.89 -11.01
CA PHE A 218 -6.07 17.61 -11.15
C PHE A 218 -5.17 18.82 -10.91
N GLU A 219 -4.21 18.69 -10.01
CA GLU A 219 -2.95 19.43 -10.13
C GLU A 219 -1.95 18.56 -10.88
N GLN A 220 -1.76 18.82 -12.18
CA GLN A 220 -0.65 18.25 -12.92
C GLN A 220 0.66 18.84 -12.39
N SER A 221 1.45 18.01 -11.70
CA SER A 221 2.85 18.32 -11.47
C SER A 221 3.63 18.02 -12.75
N GLY A 222 4.55 18.92 -13.15
CA GLY A 222 5.20 18.96 -14.48
C GLY A 222 6.06 17.75 -14.90
N SER A 223 5.92 16.59 -14.25
CA SER A 223 6.68 15.36 -14.50
C SER A 223 5.81 14.13 -14.82
N GLY A 224 4.54 14.29 -15.20
CA GLY A 224 3.64 13.15 -15.47
C GLY A 224 3.16 12.42 -14.21
N THR A 225 3.42 13.01 -13.05
CA THR A 225 2.94 12.55 -11.75
C THR A 225 1.61 13.24 -11.42
N GLN A 226 0.65 12.46 -10.95
CA GLN A 226 -0.71 12.89 -10.62
C GLN A 226 -0.96 12.70 -9.13
N ILE A 227 -1.62 13.69 -8.53
CA ILE A 227 -2.11 13.62 -7.15
C ILE A 227 -3.62 13.69 -7.22
N ARG A 228 -4.28 12.75 -6.53
CA ARG A 228 -5.73 12.75 -6.32
C ARG A 228 -6.02 12.82 -4.84
N THR A 229 -7.17 13.38 -4.49
CA THR A 229 -7.61 13.48 -3.10
C THR A 229 -8.66 12.40 -2.83
N ILE A 230 -8.67 11.88 -1.61
CA ILE A 230 -9.62 10.88 -1.17
C ILE A 230 -10.00 11.14 0.28
N ALA A 231 -11.19 10.72 0.69
CA ALA A 231 -11.61 10.79 2.07
C ALA A 231 -12.08 9.42 2.57
N ILE A 232 -11.87 9.19 3.86
CA ILE A 232 -12.46 8.05 4.56
C ILE A 232 -13.91 8.44 4.91
N GLY A 233 -14.86 7.52 4.75
CA GLY A 233 -16.22 7.71 5.26
C GLY A 233 -16.29 7.62 6.79
N ASP A 234 -17.43 7.18 7.31
CA ASP A 234 -17.69 7.09 8.75
C ASP A 234 -16.77 6.11 9.51
N ASN A 235 -16.21 5.11 8.83
CA ASN A 235 -15.35 4.06 9.41
C ASN A 235 -15.90 3.38 10.70
N THR A 236 -17.23 3.32 10.86
CA THR A 236 -17.92 2.80 12.07
C THR A 236 -18.32 1.33 11.98
N GLY A 237 -17.94 0.64 10.90
CA GLY A 237 -18.33 -0.75 10.65
C GLY A 237 -17.59 -1.78 11.51
N SER A 238 -18.08 -3.03 11.51
CA SER A 238 -17.44 -4.17 12.19
C SER A 238 -16.04 -4.53 11.65
N TYR A 239 -15.66 -3.94 10.52
CA TYR A 239 -14.35 -4.11 9.89
C TYR A 239 -13.79 -2.73 9.54
N PRO A 240 -13.16 -2.04 10.51
CA PRO A 240 -12.62 -0.71 10.26
C PRO A 240 -11.43 -0.76 9.29
N ILE A 241 -11.17 0.38 8.66
CA ILE A 241 -9.97 0.62 7.86
C ILE A 241 -8.79 0.81 8.82
N TYR A 242 -7.66 0.20 8.49
CA TYR A 242 -6.40 0.33 9.21
C TYR A 242 -5.32 0.92 8.31
N TRP A 243 -4.57 1.90 8.81
CA TRP A 243 -3.41 2.48 8.13
C TRP A 243 -2.11 2.19 8.87
N ALA A 244 -0.98 2.39 8.21
CA ALA A 244 0.34 2.29 8.83
C ALA A 244 0.79 3.67 9.36
N ILE A 245 1.36 3.69 10.57
CA ILE A 245 1.90 4.88 11.27
C ILE A 245 3.14 4.50 12.11
N GLN A 246 3.98 5.46 12.52
CA GLN A 246 5.12 5.31 13.43
C GLN A 246 5.05 6.27 14.62
#